data_AF-A0A137QW82-F1
#
_entry.id   AF-A0A137QW82-F1
#
_cell.length_a   1.000
_cell.length_b   1.000
_cell.length_c   1.000
_cell.angle_alpha   90.00
_cell.angle_beta   90.00
_cell.angle_gamma   90.00
#
_symmetry.space_group_name_H-M   'P 1'
#
loop_
_entity.id
_entity.type
_entity.pdbx_description
1 polymer ?
#
loop_
_entity_poly.entity_id
_entity_poly.type
_entity_poly.pdbx_seq_one_letter_code
_entity_poly.pdbx_strand_id
1 'polypeptide(L)'
;MQLTVLSQGWTGSVGIFHNNVAFILQHETDKAPNFLDDITLLGPKTCHEKPDGTYETIPENPNIRRFVWEYAVDLNWVLHHLVHMGAMVSAKKLQLCQPEIIVVGRKCTCEGQEPDTGMVEKVLKWLECRNVSEV
;
A
#
# COMPACT_ATOMS: atom_id res chain seq x y z
N MET A 1 8.67 28.06 20.49
CA MET A 1 8.65 26.59 20.69
C MET A 1 9.43 25.97 19.54
N GLN A 2 10.48 25.19 19.82
CA GLN A 2 11.26 24.49 18.80
C GLN A 2 10.75 23.05 18.71
N LEU A 3 10.47 22.57 17.49
CA LEU A 3 10.07 21.19 17.25
C LEU A 3 11.32 20.34 17.01
N THR A 4 11.33 19.12 17.55
CA THR A 4 12.40 18.12 17.37
C THR A 4 12.04 17.05 16.34
N VAL A 5 10.85 17.15 15.74
CA VAL A 5 10.32 16.25 14.72
C VAL A 5 9.76 17.08 13.57
N LEU A 6 9.58 16.44 12.40
CA LEU A 6 8.95 17.09 11.24
C LEU A 6 7.56 17.63 11.61
N SER A 7 7.37 18.93 11.39
CA SER A 7 6.13 19.63 11.74
C SER A 7 5.05 19.36 10.71
N GLN A 8 3.83 19.03 11.15
CA GLN A 8 2.68 19.00 10.26
C GLN A 8 2.37 20.42 9.72
N GLY A 9 2.05 20.52 8.43
CA GLY A 9 1.70 21.79 7.78
C GLY A 9 2.88 22.60 7.20
N TRP A 10 4.14 22.21 7.44
CA TRP A 10 5.28 22.81 6.76
C TRP A 10 5.44 22.22 5.35
N THR A 11 5.63 23.09 4.34
CA THR A 11 5.68 22.71 2.91
C THR A 11 6.73 21.64 2.60
N GLY A 12 7.83 21.61 3.33
CA GLY A 12 8.90 20.62 3.13
C GLY A 12 8.67 19.26 3.80
N SER A 13 7.73 19.15 4.75
CA SER A 13 7.60 17.94 5.57
C SER A 13 7.21 16.71 4.75
N VAL A 14 6.30 16.87 3.79
CA VAL A 14 5.79 15.77 2.95
C VAL A 14 6.90 15.18 2.08
N GLY A 15 7.67 16.04 1.41
CA GLY A 15 8.78 15.61 0.55
C GLY A 15 9.88 14.90 1.34
N ILE A 16 10.23 15.42 2.52
CA ILE A 16 11.23 14.77 3.39
C ILE A 16 10.72 13.40 3.86
N PHE A 17 9.48 13.31 4.32
CA PHE A 17 8.93 12.05 4.81
C PHE A 17 8.88 10.99 3.70
N HIS A 18 8.38 11.36 2.51
CA HIS A 18 8.33 10.46 1.36
C HIS A 18 9.72 9.93 0.98
N ASN A 19 10.73 10.80 0.93
CA ASN A 19 12.10 10.42 0.61
C ASN A 19 12.72 9.52 1.68
N ASN A 20 12.43 9.75 2.96
CA ASN A 20 12.90 8.89 4.04
C ASN A 20 12.33 7.48 3.92
N VAL A 21 11.03 7.35 3.65
CA VAL A 21 10.39 6.03 3.45
C VAL A 21 10.94 5.35 2.19
N ALA A 22 11.07 6.09 1.09
CA ALA A 22 11.65 5.57 -0.15
C ALA A 22 13.10 5.10 0.04
N PHE A 23 13.90 5.81 0.85
CA PHE A 23 15.25 5.40 1.20
C PHE A 23 15.28 4.14 2.07
N ILE A 24 14.40 4.03 3.07
CA ILE A 24 14.29 2.84 3.94
C ILE A 24 13.93 1.59 3.13
N LEU A 25 13.04 1.73 2.13
CA LEU A 25 12.53 0.63 1.31
C LEU A 25 13.14 0.57 -0.10
N GLN A 26 14.29 1.20 -0.32
CA GLN A 26 14.86 1.37 -1.66
C GLN A 26 15.12 0.05 -2.39
N HIS A 27 15.37 -1.03 -1.64
CA HIS A 27 15.63 -2.37 -2.18
C HIS A 27 14.37 -3.23 -2.32
N GLU A 28 13.23 -2.71 -1.87
CA GLU A 28 11.93 -3.39 -1.81
C GLU A 28 10.86 -2.67 -2.64
N THR A 29 11.25 -1.69 -3.46
CA THR A 29 10.31 -0.84 -4.22
C THR A 29 9.45 -1.61 -5.22
N ASP A 30 9.91 -2.77 -5.69
CA ASP A 30 9.16 -3.68 -6.56
C ASP A 30 8.03 -4.42 -5.83
N LYS A 31 8.20 -4.67 -4.52
CA LYS A 31 7.24 -5.39 -3.67
C LYS A 31 6.34 -4.45 -2.89
N ALA A 32 6.92 -3.38 -2.38
CA ALA A 32 6.35 -2.45 -1.42
C ALA A 32 6.51 -0.98 -1.86
N PRO A 33 5.94 -0.58 -3.01
CA PRO A 33 5.94 0.81 -3.42
C PRO A 33 5.28 1.69 -2.36
N ASN A 34 5.91 2.83 -2.07
CA ASN A 34 5.39 3.82 -1.14
C ASN A 34 4.78 5.03 -1.86
N PHE A 35 3.70 5.55 -1.30
CA PHE A 35 3.12 6.84 -1.68
C PHE A 35 2.94 7.65 -0.41
N LEU A 36 3.76 8.70 -0.24
CA LEU A 36 3.85 9.44 1.02
C LEU A 36 4.07 8.50 2.22
N ASP A 37 3.09 8.40 3.11
CA ASP A 37 3.05 7.55 4.30
C ASP A 37 2.39 6.18 4.10
N ASP A 38 1.74 5.96 2.95
CA ASP A 38 1.14 4.68 2.62
C ASP A 38 2.15 3.76 1.94
N ILE A 39 2.24 2.52 2.41
CA ILE A 39 3.07 1.46 1.81
C ILE A 39 2.12 0.37 1.36
N THR A 40 2.16 0.05 0.07
CA THR A 40 1.30 -0.99 -0.52
C THR A 40 2.12 -2.24 -0.79
N LEU A 41 1.75 -3.36 -0.18
CA LEU A 41 2.37 -4.64 -0.49
C LEU A 41 1.58 -5.34 -1.61
N LEU A 42 2.19 -5.48 -2.79
CA LEU A 42 1.49 -5.99 -3.97
C LEU A 42 1.23 -7.50 -3.91
N GLY A 43 2.11 -8.24 -3.23
CA GLY A 43 2.06 -9.70 -3.21
C GLY A 43 2.38 -10.34 -4.57
N PRO A 44 2.20 -11.67 -4.69
CA PRO A 44 2.42 -12.38 -5.94
C PRO A 44 1.37 -12.00 -6.99
N LYS A 45 1.80 -11.97 -8.27
CA LYS A 45 0.94 -11.60 -9.41
C LYS A 45 -0.20 -12.58 -9.70
N THR A 46 -0.10 -13.80 -9.19
CA THR A 46 -1.06 -14.87 -9.45
C THR A 46 -1.36 -15.64 -8.17
N CYS A 47 -2.57 -16.20 -8.09
CA CYS A 47 -2.96 -17.08 -6.99
C CYS A 47 -2.46 -18.53 -7.15
N HIS A 48 -1.65 -18.82 -8.18
CA HIS A 48 -1.19 -20.17 -8.55
C HIS A 48 -2.35 -21.17 -8.65
N GLU A 49 -3.39 -20.81 -9.41
CA GLU A 49 -4.54 -21.68 -9.67
C GLU A 49 -4.15 -22.81 -10.62
N LYS A 50 -4.59 -24.02 -10.29
CA LYS A 50 -4.37 -25.24 -11.07
C LYS A 50 -5.55 -25.49 -12.02
N PRO A 51 -5.38 -26.33 -13.04
CA PRO A 51 -6.45 -26.65 -13.99
C PRO A 51 -7.70 -27.29 -13.37
N ASP A 52 -7.60 -27.83 -12.15
CA ASP A 52 -8.70 -28.42 -11.40
C ASP A 52 -9.50 -27.40 -10.54
N GLY A 53 -9.15 -26.11 -10.61
CA GLY A 53 -9.76 -25.04 -9.82
C GLY A 53 -9.26 -24.97 -8.38
N THR A 54 -8.26 -25.77 -8.01
CA THR A 54 -7.57 -25.66 -6.72
C THR A 54 -6.35 -24.76 -6.82
N TYR A 55 -5.74 -24.42 -5.68
CA TYR A 55 -4.54 -23.58 -5.65
C TYR A 55 -3.30 -24.41 -5.30
N GLU A 56 -2.12 -23.97 -5.73
CA GLU A 56 -0.86 -24.48 -5.20
C GLU A 56 -0.75 -24.21 -3.70
N THR A 57 -0.15 -25.16 -3.00
CA THR A 57 0.11 -25.11 -1.56
C THR A 57 1.60 -25.33 -1.32
N ILE A 58 2.11 -24.86 -0.20
CA ILE A 58 3.52 -25.06 0.13
C ILE A 58 3.78 -26.54 0.48
N PRO A 59 4.93 -27.12 0.08
CA PRO A 59 5.20 -28.53 0.29
C PRO A 59 5.27 -28.92 1.77
N GLU A 60 5.66 -28.00 2.65
CA GLU A 60 5.77 -28.21 4.10
C GLU A 60 4.41 -28.25 4.81
N ASN A 61 3.41 -27.56 4.27
CA ASN A 61 2.07 -27.50 4.85
C ASN A 61 1.01 -27.39 3.75
N PRO A 62 0.37 -28.52 3.37
CA PRO A 62 -0.67 -28.54 2.34
C PRO A 62 -1.91 -27.69 2.65
N ASN A 63 -2.07 -27.18 3.87
CA ASN A 63 -3.20 -26.31 4.24
C ASN A 63 -2.93 -24.83 3.94
N ILE A 64 -1.70 -24.45 3.59
CA ILE A 64 -1.33 -23.06 3.29
C ILE A 64 -1.18 -22.91 1.78
N ARG A 65 -1.98 -22.01 1.19
CA ARG A 65 -1.87 -21.66 -0.23
C ARG A 65 -0.55 -20.92 -0.47
N ARG A 66 0.12 -21.27 -1.57
CA ARG A 66 1.45 -20.74 -1.92
C ARG A 66 1.48 -19.21 -1.98
N PHE A 67 0.49 -18.59 -2.61
CA PHE A 67 0.45 -17.13 -2.76
C PHE A 67 0.28 -16.40 -1.41
N VAL A 68 -0.42 -17.00 -0.44
CA VAL A 68 -0.57 -16.44 0.91
C VAL A 68 0.76 -16.49 1.65
N TRP A 69 1.51 -17.59 1.49
CA TRP A 69 2.84 -17.73 2.06
C TRP A 69 3.84 -16.72 1.47
N GLU A 70 3.87 -16.60 0.14
CA GLU A 70 4.73 -15.62 -0.56
C GLU A 70 4.45 -14.19 -0.06
N TYR A 71 3.17 -13.81 0.03
CA TYR A 71 2.77 -12.52 0.61
C TYR A 71 3.22 -12.35 2.07
N ALA A 72 3.08 -13.37 2.91
CA ALA A 72 3.48 -13.31 4.31
C ALA A 72 5.00 -13.16 4.48
N VAL A 73 5.80 -13.77 3.60
CA VAL A 73 7.26 -13.62 3.59
C VAL A 73 7.64 -12.18 3.25
N ASP A 74 7.06 -11.60 2.19
CA ASP A 74 7.32 -10.21 1.82
C ASP A 74 6.84 -9.23 2.90
N LEU A 75 5.68 -9.49 3.52
CA LEU A 75 5.17 -8.70 4.63
C LEU A 75 6.13 -8.70 5.82
N ASN A 76 6.61 -9.89 6.21
CA ASN A 76 7.56 -10.01 7.31
C ASN A 76 8.85 -9.25 7.01
N TRP A 77 9.36 -9.36 5.78
CA TRP A 77 10.56 -8.63 5.36
C TRP A 77 10.39 -7.11 5.48
N VAL A 78 9.31 -6.56 4.91
CA VAL A 78 9.03 -5.12 4.91
C VAL A 78 8.81 -4.60 6.34
N LEU A 79 7.99 -5.30 7.14
CA LEU A 79 7.75 -4.90 8.53
C LEU A 79 9.04 -4.96 9.36
N HIS A 80 9.86 -5.97 9.17
CA HIS A 80 11.14 -6.09 9.86
C HIS A 80 12.08 -4.92 9.52
N HIS A 81 12.20 -4.55 8.24
CA HIS A 81 13.00 -3.38 7.82
C HIS A 81 12.47 -2.07 8.42
N LEU A 82 11.16 -1.83 8.37
CA LEU A 82 10.55 -0.62 8.94
C LEU A 82 10.83 -0.51 10.44
N VAL A 83 10.60 -1.60 11.19
CA VAL A 83 10.84 -1.63 12.65
C VAL A 83 12.32 -1.44 12.97
N HIS A 84 13.22 -2.06 12.20
CA HIS A 84 14.66 -1.93 12.39
C HIS A 84 15.13 -0.47 12.20
N MET A 85 14.50 0.28 11.31
CA MET A 85 14.78 1.71 11.08
C MET A 85 14.02 2.64 12.05
N GLY A 86 13.29 2.10 13.02
CA GLY A 86 12.52 2.87 14.00
C GLY A 86 11.22 3.48 13.46
N ALA A 87 10.76 3.05 12.28
CA ALA A 87 9.46 3.44 11.75
C ALA A 87 8.33 2.71 12.49
N MET A 88 7.18 3.37 12.61
CA MET A 88 6.00 2.81 13.28
C MET A 88 4.88 2.58 12.26
N VAL A 89 4.37 1.35 12.23
CA VAL A 89 3.22 0.97 11.40
C VAL A 89 1.96 0.97 12.27
N SER A 90 0.90 1.61 11.79
CA SER A 90 -0.38 1.62 12.50
C SER A 90 -1.10 0.28 12.33
N ALA A 91 -1.04 -0.57 13.35
CA ALA A 91 -1.75 -1.86 13.36
C ALA A 91 -3.27 -1.69 13.14
N LYS A 92 -3.87 -0.60 13.62
CA LYS A 92 -5.30 -0.32 13.45
C LYS A 92 -5.68 0.00 11.99
N LYS A 93 -4.76 0.57 11.22
CA LYS A 93 -4.99 0.93 9.81
C LYS A 93 -4.47 -0.12 8.83
N LEU A 94 -3.72 -1.11 9.31
CA LEU A 94 -3.10 -2.13 8.49
C LEU A 94 -4.19 -3.04 7.87
N GLN A 95 -4.16 -3.17 6.55
CA GLN A 95 -5.01 -4.06 5.78
C GLN A 95 -4.16 -5.21 5.24
N LEU A 96 -4.49 -6.45 5.62
CA LEU A 96 -3.71 -7.64 5.26
C LEU A 96 -4.56 -8.66 4.50
N CYS A 97 -3.95 -9.34 3.53
CA CYS A 97 -4.53 -10.47 2.81
C CYS A 97 -5.92 -10.19 2.21
N GLN A 98 -6.14 -8.97 1.72
CA GLN A 98 -7.40 -8.58 1.08
C GLN A 98 -7.33 -8.88 -0.42
N PRO A 99 -8.39 -9.45 -1.02
CA PRO A 99 -8.47 -9.64 -2.48
C PRO A 99 -8.64 -8.31 -3.24
N GLU A 100 -9.09 -7.27 -2.52
CA GLU A 100 -9.28 -5.92 -3.02
C GLU A 100 -8.77 -4.91 -1.97
N ILE A 101 -8.01 -3.92 -2.40
CA ILE A 101 -7.53 -2.82 -1.55
C ILE A 101 -7.76 -1.48 -2.23
N ILE A 102 -7.99 -0.42 -1.43
CA ILE A 102 -8.05 0.94 -1.93
C ILE A 102 -6.69 1.60 -1.70
N VAL A 103 -6.00 1.93 -2.79
CA VAL A 103 -4.68 2.55 -2.78
C VAL A 103 -4.77 3.88 -3.53
N VAL A 104 -4.56 5.00 -2.84
CA VAL A 104 -4.54 6.35 -3.43
C VAL A 104 -5.78 6.63 -4.31
N GLY A 105 -6.97 6.25 -3.82
CA GLY A 105 -8.24 6.46 -4.53
C GLY A 105 -8.47 5.54 -5.73
N ARG A 106 -7.70 4.47 -5.85
CA ARG A 106 -7.91 3.38 -6.82
C ARG A 106 -8.24 2.11 -6.07
N LYS A 107 -9.19 1.36 -6.61
CA LYS A 107 -9.54 0.03 -6.17
C LYS A 107 -8.68 -0.96 -6.95
N CYS A 108 -7.83 -1.68 -6.24
CA CYS A 108 -6.86 -2.62 -6.80
C CYS A 108 -7.30 -4.04 -6.47
N THR A 109 -7.42 -4.89 -7.49
CA THR A 109 -7.74 -6.32 -7.38
C THR A 109 -6.65 -7.15 -8.07
N CYS A 110 -6.76 -8.47 -7.96
CA CYS A 110 -5.89 -9.39 -8.71
C CYS A 110 -6.04 -9.25 -10.24
N GLU A 111 -7.18 -8.73 -10.72
CA GLU A 111 -7.49 -8.61 -12.15
C GLU A 111 -7.07 -7.26 -12.74
N GLY A 112 -6.80 -6.26 -11.90
CA GLY A 112 -6.40 -4.94 -12.35
C GLY A 112 -6.75 -3.83 -11.38
N GLN A 113 -6.89 -2.62 -11.92
CA GLN A 113 -7.21 -1.42 -11.14
C GLN A 113 -8.40 -0.69 -11.75
N GLU A 114 -9.30 -0.21 -10.90
CA GLU A 114 -10.38 0.69 -11.30
C GLU A 114 -10.50 1.87 -10.33
N PRO A 115 -11.12 2.99 -10.74
CA PRO A 115 -11.34 4.13 -9.84
C PRO A 115 -12.18 3.74 -8.62
N ASP A 116 -11.81 4.23 -7.44
CA ASP A 116 -12.66 4.09 -6.26
C ASP A 116 -14.00 4.83 -6.45
N THR A 117 -15.10 4.19 -6.06
CA THR A 117 -16.45 4.77 -6.21
C THR A 117 -16.59 6.09 -5.47
N GLY A 118 -15.97 6.22 -4.30
CA GLY A 118 -15.97 7.46 -3.52
C GLY A 118 -15.17 8.58 -4.20
N MET A 119 -14.07 8.24 -4.88
CA MET A 119 -13.33 9.21 -5.68
C MET A 119 -14.13 9.67 -6.91
N VAL A 120 -14.78 8.75 -7.61
CA VAL A 120 -15.68 9.07 -8.74
C VAL A 120 -16.82 9.97 -8.28
N GLU A 121 -17.45 9.66 -7.15
CA GLU A 121 -18.55 10.44 -6.59
C GLU A 121 -18.12 11.87 -6.24
N LYS A 122 -16.92 12.06 -5.69
CA LYS A 122 -16.36 13.40 -5.40
C LYS A 122 -16.20 14.25 -6.65
N VAL A 123 -15.76 13.64 -7.77
CA VAL A 123 -15.63 14.34 -9.05
C VAL A 123 -17.00 14.66 -9.64
N LEU A 124 -17.94 13.71 -9.60
CA LEU A 124 -19.30 13.92 -10.12
C LEU A 124 -20.10 14.96 -9.33
N LYS A 125 -19.84 15.09 -8.03
CA LYS A 125 -20.46 16.09 -7.15
C LYS A 125 -19.69 17.41 -7.08
N TRP A 126 -18.63 17.57 -7.87
CA TRP A 126 -17.85 18.80 -7.88
C TRP A 126 -18.72 19.98 -8.32
N LEU A 127 -18.75 21.04 -7.51
CA LEU A 127 -19.56 22.23 -7.81
C LEU A 127 -18.95 23.03 -8.95
N GLU A 128 -19.79 23.78 -9.65
CA GLU A 128 -19.32 24.74 -10.67
C GLU A 128 -18.35 25.75 -10.05
N CYS A 129 -17.21 25.93 -10.72
CA CYS A 129 -16.17 26.87 -10.30
C CYS A 129 -16.71 28.30 -10.34
N ARG A 130 -16.54 29.05 -9.25
CA ARG A 130 -17.10 30.40 -9.07
C ARG A 130 -16.09 31.50 -9.35
N ASN A 131 -14.82 31.17 -9.43
CA ASN A 131 -13.73 32.13 -9.62
C ASN A 131 -12.53 31.47 -10.30
N VAL A 132 -11.58 32.29 -10.74
CA VAL A 132 -10.38 31.84 -11.46
C VAL A 132 -9.48 30.93 -10.60
N SER A 133 -9.52 31.02 -9.27
CA SER A 133 -8.75 30.11 -8.40
C SER A 133 -9.35 28.71 -8.27
N GLU A 134 -10.60 28.51 -8.71
CA GLU A 134 -11.29 27.22 -8.71
C GLU A 134 -11.28 26.54 -10.10
N VAL A 135 -10.84 27.24 -11.16
CA VAL A 135 -10.74 26.75 -12.55
C VAL A 135 -9.36 26.16 -12.83
#